data_AF-A0A9E6WGU1-F1
#
_entry.id   AF-A0A9E6WGU1-F1
#
_cell.length_a   1.000
_cell.length_b   1.000
_cell.length_c   1.000
_cell.angle_alpha   90.00
_cell.angle_beta   90.00
_cell.angle_gamma   90.00
#
_symmetry.space_group_name_H-M   'P 1'
#
loop_
_entity.id
_entity.type
_entity.pdbx_description
1 polymer ?
#
loop_
_entity_poly.entity_id
_entity_poly.type
_entity_poly.pdbx_seq_one_letter_code
_entity_poly.pdbx_strand_id
1 'polypeptide(L)'
;GRPTALAAFEATGRAYLAFSRRFPGHYVAMFESGVNLAGNADLARAAARGRATLETAAARLSEHLPPGRRPPPAMFAAHIQAMSHGVVELFSRGTPGSRAPFNPEDLLEAGIGIYLRGLGLLPPDR
;
A
#
# COMPACT_ATOMS: atom_id res chain seq x y z
N GLY A 1 10.13 7.88 -20.12
CA GLY A 1 8.68 7.72 -20.38
C GLY A 1 7.94 7.80 -19.07
N ARG A 2 6.66 8.23 -19.06
CA ARG A 2 5.83 8.19 -17.84
C ARG A 2 5.65 6.72 -17.43
N PRO A 3 5.89 6.35 -16.16
CA PRO A 3 5.63 4.99 -15.69
C PRO A 3 4.15 4.64 -15.86
N THR A 4 3.85 3.35 -16.10
CA THR A 4 2.47 2.87 -16.09
C THR A 4 1.87 3.06 -14.70
N ALA A 5 0.54 3.13 -14.60
CA ALA A 5 -0.13 3.30 -13.32
C ALA A 5 0.21 2.13 -12.35
N LEU A 6 0.41 0.92 -12.87
CA LEU A 6 0.92 -0.22 -12.12
C LEU A 6 2.35 0.02 -11.60
N ALA A 7 3.28 0.42 -12.47
CA ALA A 7 4.68 0.65 -12.07
C ALA A 7 4.82 1.77 -11.03
N ALA A 8 4.01 2.83 -11.15
CA ALA A 8 3.95 3.91 -10.16
C ALA A 8 3.41 3.41 -8.80
N PHE A 9 2.46 2.48 -8.86
CA PHE A 9 1.83 1.89 -7.69
C PHE A 9 2.77 0.91 -6.96
N GLU A 10 3.43 0.01 -7.69
CA GLU A 10 4.47 -0.88 -7.16
C GLU A 10 5.64 -0.08 -6.57
N ALA A 11 6.03 1.03 -7.20
CA ALA A 11 7.04 1.93 -6.65
C ALA A 11 6.64 2.52 -5.28
N THR A 12 5.34 2.74 -5.05
CA THR A 12 4.81 3.19 -3.76
C THR A 12 4.92 2.10 -2.70
N GLY A 13 4.59 0.85 -3.05
CA GLY A 13 4.77 -0.30 -2.16
C GLY A 13 6.23 -0.52 -1.78
N ARG A 14 7.14 -0.51 -2.77
CA ARG A 14 8.60 -0.59 -2.54
C ARG A 14 9.12 0.56 -1.67
N ALA A 15 8.62 1.78 -1.88
CA ALA A 15 8.98 2.93 -1.05
C ALA A 15 8.54 2.75 0.41
N TYR A 16 7.38 2.16 0.66
CA TYR A 16 6.89 1.84 2.00
C TYR A 16 7.80 0.84 2.73
N LEU A 17 8.16 -0.26 2.05
CA LEU A 17 9.09 -1.27 2.57
C LEU A 17 10.49 -0.70 2.82
N ALA A 18 10.98 0.16 1.90
CA ALA A 18 12.25 0.84 2.07
C ALA A 18 12.23 1.81 3.26
N PHE A 19 11.13 2.53 3.47
CA PHE A 19 10.95 3.43 4.61
C PHE A 19 11.02 2.67 5.94
N SER A 20 10.28 1.56 6.09
CA SER A 20 10.28 0.78 7.33
C SER A 20 11.67 0.22 7.66
N ARG A 21 12.42 -0.22 6.64
CA ARG A 21 13.79 -0.71 6.81
C ARG A 21 14.81 0.37 7.15
N ARG A 22 14.73 1.55 6.51
CA ARG A 22 15.71 2.63 6.71
C ARG A 22 15.44 3.43 7.99
N PHE A 23 14.16 3.50 8.39
CA PHE A 23 13.72 4.32 9.52
C PHE A 23 12.82 3.52 10.49
N PRO A 24 13.30 2.41 11.08
CA PRO A 24 12.47 1.52 11.89
C PRO A 24 11.83 2.23 13.09
N GLY A 25 12.56 3.14 13.76
CA GLY A 25 11.99 3.95 14.85
C GLY A 25 10.87 4.89 14.41
N HIS A 26 10.95 5.44 13.19
CA HIS A 26 9.88 6.27 12.64
C HIS A 26 8.66 5.42 12.28
N TYR A 27 8.87 4.21 11.75
CA TYR A 27 7.79 3.27 11.48
C TYR A 27 7.00 2.93 12.76
N VAL A 28 7.71 2.53 13.82
CA VAL A 28 7.09 2.24 15.13
C VAL A 28 6.36 3.47 15.67
N ALA A 29 6.98 4.66 15.59
CA ALA A 29 6.35 5.90 16.03
C ALA A 29 5.06 6.24 15.24
N MET A 30 5.04 5.98 13.93
CA MET A 30 3.88 6.29 13.08
C MET A 30 2.74 5.28 13.23
N PHE A 31 3.05 4.00 13.46
CA PHE A 31 2.08 2.93 13.27
C PHE A 31 1.85 2.03 14.49
N GLU A 32 2.75 2.06 15.48
CA GLU A 32 2.67 1.23 16.69
C GLU A 32 2.60 2.04 17.99
N SER A 33 2.74 3.37 17.93
CA SER A 33 2.77 4.25 19.11
C SER A 33 1.44 4.42 19.83
N GLY A 34 0.33 3.96 19.23
CA GLY A 34 -1.02 4.13 19.80
C GLY A 34 -1.51 5.58 19.88
N VAL A 35 -0.83 6.52 19.22
CA VAL A 35 -1.23 7.93 19.23
C VAL A 35 -2.60 8.10 18.59
N ASN A 36 -3.53 8.71 19.33
CA ASN A 36 -4.85 9.01 18.81
C ASN A 36 -4.78 10.14 17.76
N LEU A 37 -5.04 9.79 16.49
CA LEU A 37 -5.11 10.75 15.39
C LEU A 37 -6.11 11.88 15.66
N ALA A 38 -7.27 11.58 16.24
CA ALA A 38 -8.31 12.58 16.51
C ALA A 38 -7.90 13.58 17.60
N GLY A 39 -6.96 13.21 18.46
CA GLY A 39 -6.43 14.07 19.52
C GLY A 39 -5.38 15.08 19.05
N ASN A 40 -4.93 14.99 17.78
CA ASN A 40 -3.90 15.89 17.23
C ASN A 40 -4.26 16.31 15.81
N ALA A 41 -4.64 17.57 15.63
CA ALA A 41 -5.10 18.11 14.35
C ALA A 41 -4.02 18.08 13.25
N ASP A 42 -2.75 18.30 13.60
CA ASP A 42 -1.65 18.30 12.63
C ASP A 42 -1.38 16.90 12.11
N LEU A 43 -1.39 15.93 13.01
CA LEU A 43 -1.25 14.52 12.69
C LEU A 43 -2.44 14.03 11.86
N ALA A 44 -3.68 14.38 12.23
CA ALA A 44 -4.86 14.06 11.44
C ALA A 44 -4.78 14.61 10.01
N ARG A 45 -4.34 15.87 9.86
CA ARG A 45 -4.14 16.50 8.55
C ARG A 45 -3.05 15.78 7.75
N ALA A 46 -1.94 15.40 8.37
CA ALA A 46 -0.87 14.67 7.70
C ALA A 46 -1.34 13.28 7.23
N ALA A 47 -2.02 12.53 8.09
CA ALA A 47 -2.60 11.23 7.76
C ALA A 47 -3.62 11.33 6.61
N ALA A 48 -4.49 12.35 6.65
CA ALA A 48 -5.48 12.59 5.58
C ALA A 48 -4.82 12.88 4.23
N ARG A 49 -3.73 13.66 4.18
CA ARG A 49 -2.99 13.91 2.93
C ARG A 49 -2.37 12.64 2.35
N GLY A 50 -1.80 11.79 3.22
CA GLY A 50 -1.25 10.50 2.80
C GLY A 50 -2.33 9.60 2.19
N ARG A 51 -3.47 9.48 2.87
CA ARG A 51 -4.61 8.71 2.39
C ARG A 51 -5.19 9.26 1.08
N ALA A 52 -5.36 10.57 0.96
CA ALA A 52 -5.88 11.20 -0.26
C ALA A 52 -5.01 10.92 -1.50
N THR A 53 -3.70 10.76 -1.31
CA THR A 53 -2.79 10.38 -2.41
C THR A 53 -3.13 8.99 -2.96
N LEU A 54 -3.35 8.00 -2.09
CA LEU A 54 -3.74 6.65 -2.49
C LEU A 54 -5.14 6.61 -3.10
N GLU A 55 -6.11 7.33 -2.52
CA GLU A 55 -7.48 7.42 -3.05
C GLU A 55 -7.50 8.05 -4.45
N THR A 56 -6.71 9.10 -4.68
CA THR A 56 -6.58 9.72 -6.01
C THR A 56 -5.97 8.76 -7.03
N ALA A 57 -4.94 8.00 -6.64
CA ALA A 57 -4.34 7.01 -7.51
C ALA A 57 -5.33 5.89 -7.86
N ALA A 58 -6.10 5.40 -6.88
CA ALA A 58 -7.12 4.37 -7.06
C ALA A 58 -8.24 4.82 -8.00
N ALA A 59 -8.72 6.05 -7.84
CA ALA A 59 -9.73 6.63 -8.71
C ALA A 59 -9.26 6.67 -10.17
N ARG A 60 -8.03 7.17 -10.40
CA ARG A 60 -7.43 7.25 -11.74
C ARG A 60 -7.20 5.89 -12.38
N LEU A 61 -6.67 4.93 -11.61
CA LEU A 61 -6.51 3.54 -12.05
C LEU A 61 -7.82 2.95 -12.55
N SER A 62 -8.93 3.29 -11.90
CA SER A 62 -10.26 2.75 -12.19
C SER A 62 -11.00 3.46 -13.32
N GLU A 63 -10.49 4.55 -13.89
CA GLU A 63 -11.19 5.36 -14.90
C GLU A 63 -11.56 4.56 -16.15
N HIS A 64 -10.75 3.58 -16.52
CA HIS A 64 -10.99 2.70 -17.68
C HIS A 64 -12.13 1.70 -17.45
N LEU A 65 -12.60 1.51 -16.21
CA LEU A 65 -13.73 0.63 -15.89
C LEU A 65 -15.06 1.39 -16.06
N PRO A 66 -16.16 0.68 -16.41
CA PRO A 66 -17.51 1.25 -16.38
C PRO A 66 -17.83 1.82 -14.99
N PRO A 67 -18.55 2.96 -14.86
CA PRO A 67 -18.80 3.60 -13.57
C PRO A 67 -19.34 2.67 -12.47
N GLY A 68 -20.27 1.78 -12.79
CA GLY A 68 -20.85 0.81 -11.84
C GLY A 68 -19.94 -0.36 -11.46
N ARG A 69 -18.75 -0.47 -12.05
CA ARG A 69 -17.75 -1.52 -11.75
C ARG A 69 -16.48 -0.97 -11.11
N ARG A 70 -16.40 0.34 -10.87
CA ARG A 70 -15.25 0.96 -10.23
C ARG A 70 -15.28 0.68 -8.72
N PRO A 71 -14.20 0.14 -8.12
CA PRO A 71 -14.14 -0.03 -6.68
C PRO A 71 -14.15 1.34 -5.99
N PRO A 72 -14.75 1.47 -4.79
CA PRO A 72 -14.60 2.68 -3.98
C PRO A 72 -13.12 2.99 -3.72
N PRO A 73 -12.62 4.21 -4.01
CA PRO A 73 -11.21 4.54 -3.85
C PRO A 73 -10.68 4.36 -2.42
N ALA A 74 -11.51 4.69 -1.41
CA ALA A 74 -11.17 4.50 0.00
C ALA A 74 -10.99 3.02 0.38
N MET A 75 -11.83 2.13 -0.17
CA MET A 75 -11.72 0.68 0.04
C MET A 75 -10.41 0.16 -0.57
N PHE A 76 -10.11 0.58 -1.80
CA PHE A 76 -8.84 0.23 -2.45
C PHE A 76 -7.65 0.69 -1.59
N ALA A 77 -7.61 1.96 -1.19
CA ALA A 77 -6.52 2.51 -0.39
C ALA A 77 -6.32 1.74 0.93
N ALA A 78 -7.41 1.36 1.60
CA ALA A 78 -7.37 0.58 2.82
C ALA A 78 -6.78 -0.83 2.61
N HIS A 79 -7.15 -1.55 1.54
CA HIS A 79 -6.58 -2.87 1.25
C HIS A 79 -5.07 -2.81 0.98
N ILE A 80 -4.65 -1.81 0.22
CA ILE A 80 -3.23 -1.60 -0.10
C ILE A 80 -2.43 -1.29 1.16
N GLN A 81 -2.96 -0.41 2.02
CA GLN A 81 -2.37 -0.11 3.31
C GLN A 81 -2.28 -1.38 4.15
N ALA A 82 -3.35 -2.17 4.26
CA ALA A 82 -3.36 -3.43 5.00
C ALA A 82 -2.33 -4.44 4.49
N MET A 83 -2.23 -4.64 3.17
CA MET A 83 -1.20 -5.52 2.57
C MET A 83 0.21 -5.02 2.89
N SER A 84 0.45 -3.72 2.72
CA SER A 84 1.76 -3.11 2.97
C SER A 84 2.18 -3.22 4.43
N HIS A 85 1.27 -2.95 5.38
CA HIS A 85 1.50 -3.17 6.81
C HIS A 85 1.74 -4.64 7.14
N GLY A 86 0.89 -5.54 6.64
CA GLY A 86 1.01 -6.97 6.89
C GLY A 86 2.37 -7.52 6.44
N VAL A 87 2.86 -7.10 5.28
CA VAL A 87 4.20 -7.47 4.80
C VAL A 87 5.29 -6.88 5.71
N VAL A 88 5.21 -5.60 6.11
CA VAL A 88 6.21 -5.06 7.04
C VAL A 88 6.21 -5.83 8.36
N GLU A 89 5.06 -6.04 9.00
CA GLU A 89 4.93 -6.77 10.28
C GLU A 89 5.41 -8.22 10.19
N LEU A 90 5.13 -8.89 9.06
CA LEU A 90 5.57 -10.26 8.84
C LEU A 90 7.10 -10.38 8.83
N PHE A 91 7.79 -9.38 8.29
CA PHE A 91 9.25 -9.40 8.10
C PHE A 91 10.05 -8.59 9.14
N SER A 92 9.42 -7.71 9.92
CA SER A 92 10.12 -6.84 10.88
C SER A 92 10.43 -7.49 12.23
N ARG A 93 9.78 -8.62 12.56
CA ARG A 93 9.92 -9.28 13.89
C ARG A 93 10.58 -10.68 13.85
N GLY A 94 11.48 -10.95 12.90
CA GLY A 94 12.21 -12.22 12.80
C GLY A 94 13.58 -12.10 12.14
N THR A 95 14.38 -13.18 12.16
CA THR A 95 15.63 -13.26 11.40
C THR A 95 15.33 -13.14 9.90
N PRO A 96 16.11 -12.41 9.08
CA PRO A 96 15.93 -12.37 7.63
C PRO A 96 15.80 -13.80 7.05
N GLY A 97 14.73 -14.06 6.30
CA GLY A 97 14.44 -15.38 5.72
C GLY A 97 13.74 -16.40 6.64
N SER A 98 13.44 -16.07 7.90
CA SER A 98 12.84 -17.02 8.87
C SER A 98 11.32 -17.15 8.82
N ARG A 99 10.62 -16.14 8.25
CA ARG A 99 9.15 -16.06 8.30
C ARG A 99 8.47 -16.55 7.00
N ALA A 100 9.09 -16.28 5.86
CA ALA A 100 8.62 -16.69 4.55
C ALA A 100 9.81 -16.88 3.59
N PRO A 101 9.74 -17.82 2.63
CA PRO A 101 10.80 -18.07 1.67
C PRO A 101 10.81 -17.06 0.49
N PHE A 102 10.20 -15.88 0.66
CA PHE A 102 10.03 -14.86 -0.39
C PHE A 102 10.61 -13.52 0.07
N ASN A 103 11.10 -12.69 -0.86
CA ASN A 103 11.42 -11.31 -0.52
C ASN A 103 10.14 -10.53 -0.20
N PRO A 104 10.18 -9.56 0.72
CA PRO A 104 9.00 -8.77 1.08
C PRO A 104 8.47 -7.96 -0.11
N GLU A 105 9.35 -7.47 -0.98
CA GLU A 105 8.96 -6.77 -2.21
C GLU A 105 8.17 -7.70 -3.16
N ASP A 106 8.69 -8.90 -3.43
CA ASP A 106 8.04 -9.90 -4.29
C ASP A 106 6.67 -10.30 -3.73
N LEU A 107 6.58 -10.48 -2.40
CA LEU A 107 5.33 -10.84 -1.73
C LEU A 107 4.27 -9.74 -1.87
N LEU A 108 4.68 -8.47 -1.69
CA LEU A 108 3.79 -7.32 -1.80
C LEU A 108 3.33 -7.12 -3.25
N GLU A 109 4.25 -7.18 -4.21
CA GLU A 109 3.96 -7.00 -5.64
C GLU A 109 3.02 -8.09 -6.15
N ALA A 110 3.25 -9.36 -5.79
CA ALA A 110 2.36 -10.45 -6.14
C ALA A 110 0.95 -10.27 -5.57
N GLY A 111 0.83 -9.93 -4.27
CA GLY A 111 -0.46 -9.70 -3.62
C GLY A 111 -1.26 -8.54 -4.24
N ILE A 112 -0.58 -7.42 -4.53
CA ILE A 112 -1.16 -6.29 -5.24
C ILE A 112 -1.60 -6.70 -6.64
N GLY A 113 -0.76 -7.40 -7.40
CA GLY A 113 -1.09 -7.83 -8.75
C GLY A 113 -2.32 -8.72 -8.79
N ILE A 114 -2.46 -9.67 -7.87
CA ILE A 114 -3.65 -10.52 -7.73
C ILE A 114 -4.89 -9.68 -7.42
N TYR A 115 -4.79 -8.76 -6.47
CA TYR A 115 -5.88 -7.87 -6.09
C TYR A 115 -6.35 -6.99 -7.27
N LEU A 116 -5.41 -6.37 -7.99
CA LEU A 116 -5.71 -5.52 -9.15
C LEU A 116 -6.39 -6.30 -10.28
N ARG A 117 -5.94 -7.53 -10.57
CA ARG A 117 -6.60 -8.40 -11.54
C ARG A 117 -8.01 -8.80 -11.08
N GLY A 118 -8.18 -9.12 -9.80
CA GLY A 118 -9.49 -9.43 -9.20
C GLY A 118 -10.49 -8.28 -9.32
N LEU A 119 -10.00 -7.04 -9.31
CA LEU A 119 -10.80 -5.84 -9.55
C LEU A 119 -10.99 -5.49 -11.04
N GLY A 120 -10.32 -6.21 -11.95
CA GLY A 120 -10.30 -5.90 -13.39
C GLY A 120 -9.46 -4.67 -13.76
N LEU A 121 -8.61 -4.17 -12.85
CA LEU A 121 -7.71 -3.03 -13.08
C LEU A 121 -6.45 -3.42 -13.87
N LEU A 122 -6.14 -4.72 -13.90
CA LEU A 122 -5.13 -5.30 -14.76
C LEU A 122 -5.75 -6.39 -15.64
N PRO A 123 -5.21 -6.62 -16.85
CA PRO A 123 -5.61 -7.76 -17.66
C PRO A 123 -5.30 -9.08 -16.94
N PRO A 124 -6.03 -10.16 -17.27
CA PRO A 124 -5.69 -11.50 -16.79
C PRO A 124 -4.29 -11.92 -17.27
N ASP A 125 -3.68 -12.86 -16.55
CA ASP A 125 -2.43 -13.47 -17.00
C ASP A 125 -2.64 -14.16 -18.35
N ARG A 126 -1.65 -14.01 -19.23
CA ARG A 126 -1.61 -14.67 -20.54
C ARG A 126 -0.93 -16.01 -20.45
#